data_AF-A0A1W9W8T2-F1
#
_entry.id   AF-A0A1W9W8T2-F1
#
_cell.length_a   1.000
_cell.length_b   1.000
_cell.length_c   1.000
_cell.angle_alpha   90.00
_cell.angle_beta   90.00
_cell.angle_gamma   90.00
#
_symmetry.space_group_name_H-M   'P 1'
#
loop_
_entity.id
_entity.type
_entity.pdbx_description
1 polymer ?
#
loop_
_entity_poly.entity_id
_entity_poly.type
_entity_poly.pdbx_seq_one_letter_code
_entity_poly.pdbx_strand_id
1 'polypeptide(L)'
;MMDAMNPMTMSYQSLDLAKKMEALSHQVDSKKVISEDPSGIDKACTDMESLFISYLLKEMRATIPKDGFLSGGKGEEIYTSMLDSQLAKELAAERGIGLSPLLHESLSNKENMDGAINKK
;
A
#
# COMPACT_ATOMS: atom_id res chain seq x y z
N MET A 1 17.45 -41.73 7.12
CA MET A 1 16.64 -42.73 6.39
C MET A 1 15.20 -42.46 6.80
N MET A 2 14.36 -42.16 5.82
CA MET A 2 12.93 -41.82 5.85
C MET A 2 12.20 -41.87 7.20
N ASP A 3 11.76 -40.70 7.70
CA ASP A 3 10.59 -40.64 8.60
C ASP A 3 9.33 -40.41 7.76
N ALA A 4 8.37 -41.30 7.97
CA ALA A 4 7.22 -41.51 7.14
C ALA A 4 6.30 -40.28 7.09
N MET A 5 5.99 -39.90 5.86
CA MET A 5 4.79 -39.20 5.40
C MET A 5 3.56 -39.61 6.21
N ASN A 6 3.13 -38.78 7.17
CA ASN A 6 1.83 -38.92 7.81
C ASN A 6 0.79 -38.19 6.92
N PRO A 7 -0.10 -38.91 6.19
CA PRO A 7 -1.03 -38.30 5.23
C PRO A 7 -2.13 -37.45 5.88
N MET A 8 -2.19 -37.40 7.22
CA MET A 8 -3.22 -36.65 7.94
C MET A 8 -2.92 -35.14 8.08
N THR A 9 -1.68 -34.67 7.85
CA THR A 9 -1.33 -33.25 8.05
C THR A 9 -1.68 -32.34 6.87
N MET A 10 -1.88 -32.90 5.66
CA MET A 10 -2.21 -32.13 4.45
C MET A 10 -3.65 -31.59 4.42
N SER A 11 -4.54 -32.10 5.29
CA SER A 11 -5.94 -31.66 5.40
C SER A 11 -6.12 -30.47 6.36
N TYR A 12 -5.23 -30.30 7.33
CA TYR A 12 -5.40 -29.29 8.39
C TYR A 12 -4.88 -27.90 8.05
N GLN A 13 -4.12 -27.73 6.96
CA GLN A 13 -3.59 -26.41 6.57
C GLN A 13 -4.67 -25.45 6.02
N SER A 14 -5.75 -25.96 5.43
CA SER A 14 -6.84 -25.12 4.91
C SER A 14 -7.74 -24.56 6.02
N LEU A 15 -7.89 -25.29 7.13
CA LEU A 15 -8.67 -24.87 8.30
C LEU A 15 -8.00 -23.70 9.03
N ASP A 16 -6.67 -23.70 9.13
CA ASP A 16 -5.90 -22.62 9.73
C ASP A 16 -5.87 -21.37 8.83
N LEU A 17 -5.81 -21.56 7.51
CA LEU A 17 -5.91 -20.48 6.53
C LEU A 17 -7.28 -19.78 6.62
N ALA A 18 -8.38 -20.55 6.69
CA ALA A 18 -9.73 -19.99 6.80
C ALA A 18 -9.92 -19.20 8.11
N LYS A 19 -9.41 -19.72 9.24
CA LYS A 19 -9.42 -19.02 10.53
C LYS A 19 -8.60 -17.73 10.50
N LYS A 20 -7.46 -17.75 9.82
CA LYS A 20 -6.60 -16.57 9.64
C LYS A 20 -7.26 -15.52 8.73
N MET A 21 -8.01 -15.93 7.72
CA MET A 21 -8.81 -15.05 6.86
C MET A 21 -10.00 -14.42 7.60
N GLU A 22 -10.65 -15.16 8.49
CA GLU A 22 -11.72 -14.63 9.37
C GLU A 22 -11.17 -13.61 10.38
N ALA A 23 -10.00 -13.87 10.96
CA ALA A 23 -9.30 -12.91 11.83
C ALA A 23 -8.82 -11.65 11.08
N LEU A 24 -8.49 -11.77 9.80
CA LEU A 24 -8.17 -10.64 8.92
C LEU A 24 -9.42 -9.81 8.57
N SER A 25 -10.60 -10.44 8.44
CA SER A 25 -11.87 -9.72 8.20
C SER A 25 -12.22 -8.75 9.33
N HIS A 26 -11.85 -9.04 10.58
CA HIS A 26 -12.08 -8.15 11.72
C HIS A 26 -11.02 -7.03 11.87
N GLN A 27 -9.93 -7.06 11.09
CA GLN A 27 -8.99 -5.94 10.98
C GLN A 27 -9.36 -4.95 9.88
N VAL A 28 -10.26 -5.33 8.96
CA VAL A 28 -10.83 -4.43 7.95
C VAL A 28 -12.06 -3.71 8.54
N ASP A 29 -11.91 -3.16 9.74
CA ASP A 29 -12.85 -2.18 10.28
C ASP A 29 -12.44 -0.81 9.71
N SER A 30 -12.92 -0.52 8.50
CA SER A 30 -12.67 0.73 7.76
C SER A 30 -13.05 2.01 8.53
N LYS A 31 -13.69 1.88 9.70
CA LYS A 31 -14.12 2.97 10.57
C LYS A 31 -13.10 3.37 11.65
N LYS A 32 -12.03 2.58 11.87
CA LYS A 32 -10.98 2.86 12.88
C LYS A 32 -9.66 3.34 12.26
N VAL A 33 -9.64 3.64 10.96
CA VAL A 33 -8.45 4.25 10.30
C VAL A 33 -8.53 5.78 10.36
N ILE A 34 -9.73 6.33 10.50
CA ILE A 34 -9.98 7.75 10.72
C ILE A 34 -10.40 7.93 12.18
N SER A 35 -9.55 7.52 13.13
CA SER A 35 -9.55 8.25 14.39
C SER A 35 -9.11 9.67 14.07
N GLU A 36 -9.72 10.68 14.69
CA GLU A 36 -9.33 12.11 14.65
C GLU A 36 -7.92 12.36 15.26
N ASP A 37 -7.02 11.39 15.11
CA ASP A 37 -5.63 11.45 15.48
C ASP A 37 -4.89 12.08 14.29
N PRO A 38 -4.31 13.29 14.46
CA PRO A 38 -3.54 13.96 13.41
C PRO A 38 -2.49 13.04 12.78
N SER A 39 -1.94 12.11 13.58
CA SER A 39 -0.94 11.15 13.10
C SER A 39 -1.47 10.13 12.08
N GLY A 40 -2.78 9.89 12.05
CA GLY A 40 -3.42 9.01 11.07
C GLY A 40 -3.56 9.65 9.70
N ILE A 41 -3.92 10.94 9.66
CA ILE A 41 -4.07 11.71 8.42
C ILE A 41 -2.70 11.91 7.76
N ASP A 42 -1.67 12.25 8.53
CA ASP A 42 -0.31 12.41 8.02
C ASP A 42 0.23 11.12 7.39
N LYS A 43 -0.01 9.98 8.05
CA LYS A 43 0.36 8.66 7.52
C LYS A 43 -0.40 8.33 6.24
N ALA A 44 -1.72 8.57 6.21
CA ALA A 44 -2.51 8.33 5.02
C ALA A 44 -2.07 9.19 3.84
N CYS A 45 -1.71 10.47 4.07
CA CYS A 45 -1.17 11.36 3.05
C CYS A 45 0.18 10.88 2.51
N THR A 46 1.06 10.41 3.41
CA THR A 46 2.37 9.84 3.07
C THR A 46 2.24 8.53 2.28
N ASP A 47 1.32 7.65 2.69
CA ASP A 47 1.01 6.42 1.96
C ASP A 47 0.46 6.72 0.57
N MET A 48 -0.40 7.74 0.43
CA MET A 48 -0.91 8.17 -0.87
C MET A 48 0.21 8.70 -1.78
N GLU A 49 1.14 9.48 -1.23
CA GLU A 49 2.33 9.94 -1.95
C GLU A 49 3.20 8.77 -2.41
N SER A 50 3.36 7.73 -1.59
CA SER A 50 4.09 6.51 -1.98
C SER A 50 3.44 5.80 -3.18
N LEU A 51 2.11 5.72 -3.23
CA LEU A 51 1.40 5.14 -4.37
C LEU A 51 1.61 5.96 -5.64
N PHE A 52 1.57 7.29 -5.50
CA PHE A 52 1.80 8.19 -6.62
C PHE A 52 3.23 8.09 -7.16
N ILE A 53 4.25 8.05 -6.29
CA ILE A 53 5.64 7.89 -6.70
C ILE A 53 5.84 6.55 -7.41
N SER A 54 5.26 5.46 -6.89
CA SER A 54 5.33 4.13 -7.53
C SER A 54 4.75 4.18 -8.95
N TYR A 55 3.60 4.83 -9.12
CA TYR A 55 2.98 5.04 -10.42
C TYR A 55 3.86 5.90 -11.35
N LEU A 56 4.43 7.00 -10.83
CA LEU A 56 5.33 7.86 -11.58
C LEU A 56 6.55 7.09 -12.09
N LEU A 57 7.20 6.29 -11.23
CA LEU A 57 8.34 5.45 -11.62
C LEU A 57 7.98 4.49 -12.75
N LYS A 58 6.79 3.88 -12.67
CA LYS A 58 6.26 2.99 -13.71
C LYS A 58 6.09 3.71 -15.05
N GLU A 59 5.46 4.87 -15.07
CA GLU A 59 5.23 5.65 -16.30
C GLU A 59 6.53 6.18 -16.90
N MET A 60 7.49 6.61 -16.07
CA MET A 60 8.83 6.98 -16.56
C MET A 60 9.52 5.81 -17.28
N ARG A 61 9.45 4.59 -16.74
CA ARG A 61 9.98 3.41 -17.41
C ARG A 61 9.22 3.04 -18.67
N ALA A 62 7.90 3.21 -18.68
CA ALA A 62 7.09 2.97 -19.87
C ALA A 62 7.48 3.88 -21.05
N THR A 63 8.11 5.03 -20.76
CA THR A 63 8.61 5.98 -21.77
C THR A 63 9.93 5.51 -22.42
N ILE A 64 10.66 4.57 -21.81
CA ILE A 64 11.91 4.04 -22.37
C ILE A 64 11.56 2.97 -23.42
N PRO A 65 11.95 3.13 -24.70
CA PRO A 65 11.69 2.13 -25.72
C PRO A 65 12.37 0.82 -25.36
N LYS A 66 11.60 -0.27 -25.34
CA LYS A 66 12.09 -1.62 -25.05
C LYS A 66 12.74 -2.22 -26.30
N ASP A 67 13.94 -1.76 -26.63
CA ASP A 67 14.68 -2.26 -27.77
C ASP A 67 15.54 -3.47 -27.34
N GLY A 68 15.02 -4.68 -27.50
CA GLY A 68 15.86 -5.87 -27.36
C GLY A 68 15.16 -7.22 -27.12
N PHE A 69 15.85 -8.27 -27.57
CA PHE A 69 15.60 -9.70 -27.33
C PHE A 69 15.62 -10.09 -25.84
N LEU A 70 16.08 -9.20 -24.95
CA LEU A 70 16.16 -9.36 -23.48
C LEU A 70 15.15 -8.48 -22.74
N SER A 71 14.05 -8.07 -23.38
CA SER A 71 13.05 -7.24 -22.72
C SER A 71 12.17 -8.04 -21.76
N GLY A 72 12.42 -7.91 -20.45
CA GLY A 72 11.36 -7.72 -19.48
C GLY A 72 10.30 -8.80 -19.40
N GLY A 73 10.68 -10.06 -19.16
CA GLY A 73 9.71 -11.12 -18.90
C GLY A 73 8.85 -10.86 -17.64
N LYS A 74 7.77 -11.64 -17.47
CA LYS A 74 6.83 -11.48 -16.32
C LYS A 74 7.51 -11.46 -14.95
N GLY A 75 8.58 -12.22 -14.77
CA GLY A 75 9.35 -12.24 -13.51
C GLY A 75 10.05 -10.91 -13.22
N GLU A 76 10.60 -10.26 -14.25
CA GLU A 76 11.25 -8.96 -14.14
C GLU A 76 10.22 -7.87 -13.84
N GLU A 77 9.05 -7.91 -14.47
CA GLU A 77 7.96 -6.96 -14.19
C GLU A 77 7.50 -7.03 -12.74
N ILE A 78 7.32 -8.25 -12.21
CA ILE A 78 6.93 -8.45 -10.81
C ILE A 78 8.01 -7.92 -9.88
N TYR A 79 9.28 -8.31 -10.07
CA TYR A 79 10.38 -7.82 -9.23
C TYR A 79 10.54 -6.30 -9.29
N THR A 80 10.42 -5.72 -10.48
CA THR A 80 10.48 -4.27 -10.69
C THR A 80 9.34 -3.59 -9.96
N SER A 81 8.11 -4.10 -10.05
CA SER A 81 6.97 -3.52 -9.34
C SER A 81 7.11 -3.57 -7.81
N MET A 82 7.72 -4.63 -7.28
CA MET A 82 8.03 -4.75 -5.86
C MET A 82 9.12 -3.76 -5.44
N LEU A 83 10.17 -3.63 -6.26
CA LEU A 83 11.24 -2.66 -6.06
C LEU A 83 10.69 -1.23 -6.06
N ASP A 84 9.84 -0.89 -7.03
CA ASP A 84 9.20 0.42 -7.14
C ASP A 84 8.36 0.73 -5.92
N SER A 85 7.60 -0.25 -5.44
CA SER A 85 6.75 -0.09 -4.26
C SER A 85 7.57 0.18 -3.01
N GLN A 86 8.72 -0.49 -2.84
CA GLN A 86 9.60 -0.26 -1.70
C GLN A 86 10.32 1.08 -1.83
N LEU A 87 10.86 1.39 -3.00
CA LEU A 87 11.54 2.65 -3.27
C LEU A 87 10.59 3.83 -3.06
N ALA A 88 9.35 3.73 -3.54
CA ALA A 88 8.36 4.78 -3.39
C ALA A 88 7.96 5.00 -1.92
N LYS A 89 7.91 3.94 -1.10
CA LYS A 89 7.69 4.07 0.35
C LYS A 89 8.85 4.77 1.04
N GLU A 90 10.08 4.41 0.72
CA GLU A 90 11.28 5.06 1.28
C GLU A 90 11.35 6.53 0.87
N LEU A 91 11.11 6.83 -0.41
CA LEU A 91 11.07 8.20 -0.91
C LEU A 91 9.98 9.02 -0.23
N ALA A 92 8.77 8.48 -0.09
CA ALA A 92 7.66 9.17 0.58
C ALA A 92 7.92 9.39 2.08
N ALA A 93 8.56 8.44 2.76
CA ALA A 93 8.83 8.52 4.20
C ALA A 93 9.92 9.54 4.56
N GLU A 94 10.90 9.77 3.69
CA GLU A 94 11.98 10.73 3.96
C GLU A 94 11.59 12.17 3.62
N ARG A 95 11.60 12.52 2.33
CA ARG A 95 11.34 13.89 1.85
C ARG A 95 10.20 13.99 0.86
N GLY A 96 9.80 12.87 0.26
CA GLY A 96 8.79 12.82 -0.78
C GLY A 96 9.08 13.72 -1.97
N ILE A 97 8.04 13.95 -2.75
CA ILE A 97 7.96 14.97 -3.79
C ILE A 97 7.16 16.21 -3.31
N GLY A 98 6.63 16.17 -2.09
CA GLY A 98 5.86 17.23 -1.47
C GLY A 98 4.35 17.09 -1.67
N LEU A 99 3.86 15.92 -2.06
CA LEU A 99 2.42 15.69 -2.24
C LEU A 99 1.70 15.49 -0.90
N SER A 100 2.29 14.77 0.05
CA SER A 100 1.72 14.56 1.39
C SER A 100 1.30 15.86 2.10
N PRO A 101 2.16 16.90 2.23
CA PRO A 101 1.76 18.14 2.90
C PRO A 101 0.66 18.91 2.15
N LEU A 102 0.64 18.85 0.81
CA LEU A 102 -0.42 19.47 0.01
C LEU A 102 -1.79 18.79 0.24
N LEU A 103 -1.78 17.46 0.39
CA LEU A 103 -2.98 16.70 0.71
C LEU A 103 -3.46 17.00 2.12
N HIS A 104 -2.54 17.05 3.09
CA HIS A 104 -2.86 17.40 4.46
C HIS A 104 -3.50 18.79 4.55
N GLU A 105 -2.94 19.79 3.87
CA GLU A 105 -3.53 21.15 3.82
C GLU A 105 -4.92 21.14 3.18
N SER A 106 -5.10 20.41 2.08
CA SER A 106 -6.39 20.31 1.38
C SER A 106 -7.47 19.67 2.25
N LEU A 107 -7.11 18.63 3.01
CA LEU A 107 -8.01 17.94 3.94
C LEU A 107 -8.32 18.80 5.16
N SER A 108 -7.30 19.44 5.76
CA SER A 108 -7.49 20.35 6.90
C SER A 108 -8.39 21.54 6.56
N ASN A 109 -8.20 22.15 5.38
CA ASN A 109 -9.08 23.23 4.92
C ASN A 109 -10.54 22.78 4.74
N LYS A 110 -10.76 21.52 4.32
CA LYS A 110 -12.10 20.95 4.20
C LYS A 110 -12.75 20.68 5.56
N GLU A 111 -12.01 20.14 6.53
CA GLU A 111 -12.52 19.94 7.90
C GLU A 111 -12.95 21.26 8.54
N ASN A 112 -12.18 22.33 8.33
CA ASN A 112 -12.52 23.67 8.83
C ASN A 112 -13.78 24.25 8.18
N MET A 113 -14.05 23.94 6.91
CA MET A 113 -15.32 24.31 6.27
C MET A 113 -16.50 23.50 6.81
N ASP A 114 -16.36 22.19 6.98
CA ASP A 114 -17.43 21.30 7.44
C ASP A 114 -17.81 21.56 8.92
N GLY A 115 -16.85 21.97 9.76
CA GLY A 115 -17.10 22.41 11.14
C GLY A 115 -17.84 23.76 11.27
N ALA A 116 -17.71 24.65 10.28
CA ALA A 116 -18.41 25.94 10.29
C ALA A 116 -19.91 25.81 9.93
N ILE A 117 -20.28 24.76 9.20
CA ILE A 117 -21.67 24.49 8.79
C ILE A 117 -22.50 23.86 9.92
N ASN A 118 -21.86 23.17 10.87
CA ASN A 118 -22.53 22.46 11.97
C ASN A 118 -22.62 23.28 13.28
N LYS A 119 -22.28 24.57 13.24
CA LYS A 119 -22.30 25.47 14.42
C LYS A 119 -23.46 26.47 14.43
N LYS A 120 -24.50 26.24 13.62
CA LYS A 120 -25.67 27.14 13.51
C LYS A 120 -26.97 26.43 13.80
#